data_AF-A0A7S0HHC1-F1
#
_entry.id   AF-A0A7S0HHC1-F1
#
_cell.length_a   1.000
_cell.length_b   1.000
_cell.length_c   1.000
_cell.angle_alpha   90.00
_cell.angle_beta   90.00
_cell.angle_gamma   90.00
#
_symmetry.space_group_name_H-M   'P 1'
#
loop_
_entity.id
_entity.type
_entity.pdbx_description
1 polymer ?
#
loop_
_entity_poly.entity_id
_entity_poly.type
_entity_poly.pdbx_seq_one_letter_code
_entity_poly.pdbx_strand_id
1 'polypeptide(L)'
;RIAVEGCGHGALEEIYEAMAETERRNEFKFDLLLVCGDFQAVRNQQDLNCMAVPQKYRTMNSFHKYYSGQLVAPVLTIFIGGNHEASNHLWELYHGGWVAPNIFFLGYAGAIVVGGVRIAGLSGIFKSMHYRQGHWEHPPYD
;
A
#
# COMPACT_ATOMS: atom_id res chain seq x y z
N ARG A 1 19.84 -1.14 3.76
CA ARG A 1 19.33 0.25 3.67
C ARG A 1 17.83 0.21 3.42
N ILE A 2 17.07 1.06 4.11
CA ILE A 2 15.60 1.10 4.04
C ILE A 2 15.20 2.42 3.38
N ALA A 3 14.42 2.35 2.30
CA ALA A 3 13.75 3.50 1.70
C ALA A 3 12.42 3.74 2.43
N VAL A 4 12.04 5.00 2.60
CA VAL A 4 10.76 5.39 3.20
C VAL A 4 10.08 6.38 2.29
N GLU A 5 8.88 6.01 1.84
CA GLU A 5 7.98 6.81 1.02
C GLU A 5 6.77 7.22 1.86
N GLY A 6 6.32 8.47 1.69
CA GLY A 6 5.17 8.99 2.40
C GLY A 6 3.87 8.44 1.83
N CYS A 7 3.22 9.21 0.96
CA CYS A 7 2.00 8.83 0.28
C CYS A 7 2.33 8.28 -1.11
N GLY A 8 2.00 7.01 -1.37
CA GLY A 8 2.33 6.38 -2.66
C GLY A 8 1.50 6.88 -3.84
N HIS A 9 0.25 7.27 -3.60
CA HIS A 9 -0.76 7.63 -4.60
C HIS A 9 -0.82 6.69 -5.82
N GLY A 10 -0.54 5.39 -5.62
CA GLY A 10 -0.47 4.38 -6.68
C GLY A 10 0.66 4.54 -7.70
N ALA A 11 1.63 5.43 -7.48
CA ALA A 11 2.75 5.73 -8.36
C ALA A 11 3.95 4.78 -8.16
N LEU A 12 3.70 3.46 -8.08
CA LEU A 12 4.73 2.47 -7.73
C LEU A 12 5.86 2.39 -8.75
N GLU A 13 5.55 2.46 -10.04
CA GLU A 13 6.58 2.46 -11.09
C GLU A 13 7.52 3.66 -10.92
N GLU A 14 6.98 4.86 -10.66
CA GLU A 14 7.76 6.07 -10.43
C GLU A 14 8.62 5.98 -9.16
N ILE A 15 8.07 5.42 -8.07
CA ILE A 15 8.80 5.21 -6.82
C ILE A 15 9.99 4.26 -7.04
N TYR A 16 9.77 3.12 -7.71
CA TYR A 16 10.86 2.18 -7.98
C TYR A 16 11.90 2.74 -8.94
N GLU A 17 11.50 3.51 -9.96
CA GLU A 17 12.43 4.19 -10.86
C GLU A 17 13.32 5.20 -10.11
N ALA A 18 12.72 5.99 -9.21
CA ALA A 18 13.47 6.94 -8.37
C ALA A 18 14.45 6.23 -7.42
N MET A 19 14.05 5.10 -6.85
CA MET A 19 14.94 4.24 -6.07
C MET A 19 16.10 3.72 -6.91
N ALA A 20 15.82 3.18 -8.11
CA ALA A 20 16.85 2.65 -9.01
C ALA A 20 17.86 3.71 -9.46
N GLU A 21 17.41 4.93 -9.75
CA GLU A 21 18.30 6.07 -10.04
C GLU A 21 19.19 6.40 -8.82
N THR A 22 18.62 6.38 -7.62
CA THR A 22 19.38 6.63 -6.37
C THR A 22 20.45 5.55 -6.15
N GLU A 23 20.12 4.28 -6.37
CA GLU A 23 21.08 3.17 -6.28
C GLU A 23 22.22 3.34 -7.29
N ARG A 24 21.91 3.72 -8.54
CA ARG A 24 22.91 3.96 -9.60
C ARG A 24 23.89 5.09 -9.23
N ARG A 25 23.42 6.12 -8.53
CA ARG A 25 24.25 7.28 -8.13
C ARG A 25 25.13 7.04 -6.91
N ASN A 26 24.74 6.13 -6.02
CA ASN A 26 25.30 6.06 -4.68
C ASN A 26 25.98 4.71 -4.35
N GLU A 27 26.21 3.86 -5.35
CA GLU A 27 26.87 2.54 -5.21
C GLU A 27 26.31 1.68 -4.07
N PHE A 28 24.98 1.71 -3.90
CA PHE A 28 24.30 0.88 -2.93
C PHE A 28 23.00 0.28 -3.46
N LYS A 29 22.49 -0.71 -2.71
CA LYS A 29 21.15 -1.29 -2.90
C LYS A 29 20.25 -1.04 -1.69
N PHE A 30 18.97 -0.84 -1.96
CA PHE A 30 17.92 -0.87 -0.95
C PHE A 30 17.51 -2.32 -0.68
N ASP A 31 17.31 -2.65 0.59
CA ASP A 31 16.86 -3.97 1.02
C ASP A 31 15.34 -4.01 1.27
N LEU A 32 14.75 -2.82 1.47
CA LEU A 32 13.35 -2.65 1.86
C LEU A 32 12.84 -1.27 1.45
N LEU A 33 11.60 -1.22 0.97
CA LEU A 33 10.77 -0.02 0.85
C LEU A 33 9.64 -0.04 1.90
N LEU A 34 9.48 1.04 2.65
CA LEU A 34 8.32 1.30 3.50
C LEU A 34 7.45 2.38 2.86
N VAL A 35 6.16 2.12 2.67
CA VAL A 35 5.19 3.12 2.20
C VAL A 35 4.20 3.42 3.33
N CYS A 36 4.13 4.69 3.74
CA CYS A 36 3.42 5.11 4.95
C CYS A 36 1.92 5.38 4.76
N GLY A 37 1.38 5.19 3.56
CA GLY A 37 -0.05 5.33 3.29
C GLY A 37 -0.35 5.65 1.83
N ASP A 38 -1.64 5.75 1.53
CA ASP A 38 -2.19 6.02 0.20
C ASP A 38 -1.50 5.17 -0.89
N PHE A 39 -1.26 3.90 -0.59
CA PHE A 39 -0.58 2.97 -1.49
C PHE A 39 -1.43 2.70 -2.74
N GLN A 40 -2.75 2.69 -2.60
CA GLN A 40 -3.73 2.46 -3.65
C GLN A 40 -3.58 1.08 -4.30
N ALA A 41 -3.75 0.01 -3.51
CA ALA A 41 -3.69 -1.38 -3.97
C ALA A 41 -4.90 -1.79 -4.85
N VAL A 42 -5.18 -1.04 -5.91
CA VAL A 42 -6.32 -1.21 -6.83
C VAL A 42 -6.03 -2.32 -7.83
N ARG A 43 -6.76 -3.44 -7.76
CA ARG A 43 -6.56 -4.60 -8.64
C ARG A 43 -7.27 -4.44 -9.98
N ASN A 44 -8.45 -3.83 -9.96
CA ASN A 44 -9.31 -3.66 -11.12
C ASN A 44 -10.24 -2.43 -10.96
N GLN A 45 -11.01 -2.13 -12.00
CA GLN A 45 -11.91 -0.97 -12.05
C GLN A 45 -12.99 -0.97 -10.94
N GLN A 46 -13.38 -2.13 -10.41
CA GLN A 46 -14.40 -2.24 -9.37
C GLN A 46 -13.87 -1.78 -8.01
N ASP A 47 -12.59 -2.03 -7.72
CA ASP A 47 -11.92 -1.54 -6.49
C ASP A 47 -11.94 -0.01 -6.41
N LEU A 48 -11.93 0.71 -7.55
CA LEU A 48 -12.04 2.17 -7.59
C LEU A 48 -13.34 2.69 -7.00
N ASN A 49 -14.41 1.89 -6.97
CA ASN A 49 -15.67 2.29 -6.35
C ASN A 49 -15.57 2.36 -4.83
N CYS A 50 -14.62 1.64 -4.23
CA CYS A 50 -14.40 1.58 -2.78
C CYS A 50 -13.37 2.60 -2.29
N MET A 51 -12.86 3.46 -3.19
CA MET A 51 -11.93 4.53 -2.84
C MET A 51 -12.67 5.79 -2.42
N ALA A 52 -12.24 6.38 -1.31
CA ALA A 52 -12.70 7.69 -0.83
C ALA A 52 -12.09 8.86 -1.64
N VAL A 53 -12.15 8.79 -2.97
CA VAL A 53 -11.64 9.79 -3.93
C VAL A 53 -12.78 10.25 -4.85
N PRO A 54 -12.92 11.55 -5.18
CA PRO A 54 -13.92 12.01 -6.12
C PRO A 54 -13.80 11.29 -7.48
N GLN A 55 -14.93 10.88 -8.08
CA GLN A 55 -14.95 10.00 -9.25
C GLN A 55 -14.06 10.48 -10.41
N LYS A 56 -14.02 11.79 -10.68
CA LYS A 56 -13.19 12.40 -11.73
C LYS A 56 -11.68 12.29 -11.52
N TYR A 57 -11.22 11.94 -10.31
CA TYR A 57 -9.80 11.79 -9.95
C TYR A 57 -9.40 10.33 -9.69
N ARG A 58 -10.34 9.38 -9.83
CA ARG A 58 -10.04 7.95 -9.64
C ARG A 58 -9.26 7.43 -10.84
N THR A 59 -8.11 6.84 -10.57
CA THR A 59 -7.24 6.25 -11.60
C THR A 59 -6.71 4.90 -11.12
N MET A 60 -6.56 3.96 -12.04
CA MET A 60 -6.00 2.62 -11.75
C MET A 60 -4.52 2.67 -11.32
N ASN A 61 -3.80 3.70 -11.76
CA ASN A 61 -2.35 3.85 -11.63
C ASN A 61 -1.61 2.55 -11.97
N SER A 62 -0.62 2.14 -11.15
CA SER A 62 0.29 1.05 -11.54
C SER A 62 0.08 -0.28 -10.80
N PHE A 63 -0.55 -0.31 -9.61
CA PHE A 63 -0.60 -1.51 -8.77
C PHE A 63 -1.18 -2.75 -9.49
N HIS A 64 -2.23 -2.59 -10.29
CA HIS A 64 -2.84 -3.69 -11.06
C HIS A 64 -1.85 -4.50 -11.92
N LYS A 65 -0.74 -3.90 -12.40
CA LYS A 65 0.33 -4.59 -13.15
C LYS A 65 1.13 -5.54 -12.26
N TYR A 66 1.34 -5.18 -11.00
CA TYR A 66 1.99 -6.03 -10.00
C TYR A 66 1.06 -7.14 -9.53
N TYR A 67 -0.22 -6.81 -9.34
CA TYR A 67 -1.24 -7.78 -8.97
C TYR A 67 -1.45 -8.86 -10.06
N SER A 68 -1.46 -8.46 -11.34
CA SER A 68 -1.61 -9.40 -12.47
C SER A 68 -0.36 -10.22 -12.77
N GLY A 69 0.79 -9.89 -12.16
CA GLY A 69 2.08 -10.51 -12.45
C GLY A 69 2.77 -9.99 -13.72
N GLN A 70 2.24 -8.94 -14.37
CA GLN A 70 2.93 -8.26 -15.47
C GLN A 70 4.25 -7.64 -15.00
N LEU A 71 4.28 -7.15 -13.76
CA LEU A 71 5.46 -6.60 -13.09
C LEU A 71 5.68 -7.32 -11.75
N VAL A 72 6.93 -7.29 -11.28
CA VAL A 72 7.31 -7.77 -9.94
C VAL A 72 8.04 -6.63 -9.24
N ALA A 73 7.72 -6.38 -7.97
CA ALA A 73 8.41 -5.34 -7.21
C ALA A 73 9.90 -5.71 -7.04
N PRO A 74 10.83 -4.80 -7.33
CA PRO A 74 12.27 -5.09 -7.36
C PRO A 74 12.88 -5.26 -5.96
N VAL A 75 12.16 -4.81 -4.92
CA VAL A 75 12.56 -4.87 -3.52
C VAL A 75 11.35 -5.25 -2.67
N LEU A 76 11.58 -5.89 -1.52
CA LEU A 76 10.53 -6.09 -0.53
C LEU A 76 9.91 -4.73 -0.21
N THR A 77 8.59 -4.63 -0.37
CA THR A 77 7.83 -3.41 -0.17
C THR A 77 6.77 -3.69 0.88
N ILE A 78 6.84 -3.00 2.00
CA ILE A 78 5.87 -3.10 3.09
C ILE A 78 5.10 -1.79 3.15
N PHE A 79 3.78 -1.87 3.25
CA PHE A 79 2.95 -0.67 3.35
C PHE A 79 1.87 -0.80 4.42
N ILE A 80 1.40 0.37 4.88
CA ILE A 80 0.17 0.54 5.64
C ILE A 80 -0.84 1.32 4.79
N GLY A 81 -2.12 1.21 5.11
CA GLY A 81 -3.17 1.93 4.41
C GLY A 81 -3.27 3.39 4.84
N GLY A 82 -3.57 4.28 3.90
CA GLY A 82 -3.93 5.69 4.17
C GLY A 82 -5.44 5.93 4.12
N ASN A 83 -5.86 7.05 3.54
CA ASN A 83 -7.27 7.42 3.36
C ASN A 83 -7.76 7.25 1.92
N HIS A 84 -6.86 7.17 0.94
CA HIS A 84 -7.19 6.88 -0.45
C HIS A 84 -6.77 5.46 -0.80
N GLU A 85 -7.56 4.48 -0.38
CA GLU A 85 -7.23 3.07 -0.57
C GLU A 85 -8.35 2.30 -1.27
N ALA A 86 -7.98 1.22 -1.94
CA ALA A 86 -8.90 0.15 -2.30
C ALA A 86 -9.34 -0.60 -1.03
N SER A 87 -10.19 0.04 -0.23
CA SER A 87 -10.51 -0.40 1.14
C SER A 87 -11.09 -1.80 1.18
N ASN A 88 -11.83 -2.20 0.13
CA ASN A 88 -12.36 -3.54 -0.03
C ASN A 88 -11.25 -4.60 -0.14
N HIS A 89 -10.22 -4.34 -0.93
CA HIS A 89 -9.08 -5.24 -1.07
C HIS A 89 -8.26 -5.32 0.23
N LEU A 90 -8.01 -4.19 0.88
CA LEU A 90 -7.28 -4.18 2.16
C LEU A 90 -8.09 -4.85 3.29
N TRP A 91 -9.42 -4.84 3.22
CA TRP A 91 -10.29 -5.53 4.17
C TRP A 91 -10.16 -7.05 4.11
N GLU A 92 -9.98 -7.62 2.92
CA GLU A 92 -9.70 -9.05 2.72
C GLU A 92 -8.40 -9.48 3.46
N LEU A 93 -7.50 -8.52 3.72
CA LEU A 93 -6.20 -8.70 4.36
C LEU A 93 -6.11 -7.92 5.67
N TYR A 94 -7.19 -7.90 6.47
CA TYR A 94 -7.27 -7.11 7.70
C TYR A 94 -6.08 -7.33 8.67
N HIS A 95 -5.61 -8.58 8.79
CA HIS A 95 -4.47 -8.98 9.62
C HIS A 95 -3.11 -8.94 8.89
N GLY A 96 -3.06 -8.33 7.71
CA GLY A 96 -1.90 -8.27 6.85
C GLY A 96 -1.78 -9.45 5.89
N GLY A 97 -1.01 -9.27 4.83
CA GLY A 97 -0.80 -10.30 3.83
C GLY A 97 -0.11 -9.79 2.56
N TRP A 98 0.29 -10.74 1.72
CA TRP A 98 0.89 -10.44 0.42
C TRP A 98 -0.20 -9.99 -0.56
N VAL A 99 -0.06 -8.78 -1.09
CA VAL A 99 -0.96 -8.26 -2.14
C VAL A 99 -0.44 -8.55 -3.54
N ALA A 100 0.87 -8.78 -3.66
CA ALA A 100 1.58 -9.18 -4.87
C ALA A 100 2.96 -9.75 -4.49
N PRO A 101 3.70 -10.42 -5.39
CA PRO A 101 5.07 -10.82 -5.12
C PRO A 101 5.93 -9.63 -4.68
N ASN A 102 6.66 -9.80 -3.56
CA ASN A 102 7.46 -8.77 -2.89
C ASN A 102 6.69 -7.56 -2.33
N ILE A 103 5.35 -7.57 -2.31
CA ILE A 103 4.56 -6.46 -1.75
C ILE A 103 3.67 -7.00 -0.61
N PHE A 104 3.91 -6.52 0.61
CA PHE A 104 3.24 -6.95 1.82
C PHE A 104 2.46 -5.80 2.46
N PHE A 105 1.16 -5.99 2.64
CA PHE A 105 0.33 -5.12 3.45
C PHE A 105 0.49 -5.53 4.92
N LEU A 106 0.83 -4.58 5.79
CA LEU A 106 1.03 -4.86 7.22
C LEU A 106 -0.27 -5.17 7.97
N GLY A 107 -1.42 -4.86 7.38
CA GLY A 107 -2.73 -4.97 8.02
C GLY A 107 -3.19 -3.64 8.62
N TYR A 108 -4.37 -3.66 9.24
CA TYR A 108 -4.92 -2.48 9.91
C TYR A 108 -4.08 -2.07 11.12
N ALA A 109 -3.51 -3.05 11.81
CA ALA A 109 -2.47 -2.86 12.81
C ALA A 109 -1.61 -4.11 12.86
N GLY A 110 -0.29 -3.96 12.88
CA GLY A 110 0.60 -5.11 12.86
C GLY A 110 2.04 -4.78 13.20
N ALA A 111 2.79 -5.82 13.53
CA ALA A 111 4.24 -5.75 13.71
C ALA A 111 4.91 -6.99 13.13
N ILE A 112 6.02 -6.78 12.42
CA ILE A 112 6.81 -7.83 11.78
C ILE A 112 8.31 -7.60 12.05
N VAL A 113 9.14 -8.58 11.72
CA VAL A 113 10.60 -8.48 11.82
C VAL A 113 11.21 -8.68 10.44
N VAL A 114 12.00 -7.70 9.99
CA VAL A 114 12.72 -7.76 8.70
C VAL A 114 14.20 -7.52 8.98
N GLY A 115 15.06 -8.48 8.62
CA GLY A 115 16.51 -8.36 8.83
C GLY A 115 16.91 -8.09 10.29
N GLY A 116 16.16 -8.62 11.26
CA GLY A 116 16.38 -8.38 12.69
C GLY A 116 15.80 -7.08 13.26
N VAL A 117 15.21 -6.22 12.42
CA VAL A 117 14.54 -4.97 12.84
C VAL A 117 13.05 -5.21 13.00
N ARG A 118 12.49 -4.86 14.16
CA ARG A 118 11.04 -4.87 14.38
C ARG A 118 10.41 -3.62 13.79
N ILE A 119 9.42 -3.81 12.92
CA ILE A 119 8.68 -2.75 12.24
C ILE A 119 7.21 -2.90 12.63
N ALA A 120 6.60 -1.81 13.09
CA ALA A 120 5.19 -1.76 13.45
C ALA A 120 4.49 -0.64 12.68
N GLY A 121 3.19 -0.80 12.45
CA GLY A 121 2.40 0.19 11.73
C GLY A 121 0.92 0.11 12.06
N LEU A 122 0.24 1.22 11.83
CA LEU A 122 -1.17 1.44 12.07
C LEU A 122 -1.74 2.12 10.84
N SER A 123 -2.68 1.46 10.18
CA SER A 123 -3.30 1.97 8.95
C SER A 123 -4.45 2.94 9.26
N GLY A 124 -4.76 3.78 8.27
CA GLY A 124 -5.91 4.68 8.26
C GLY A 124 -5.60 6.06 8.82
N ILE A 125 -6.66 6.88 8.90
CA ILE A 125 -6.62 8.23 9.45
C ILE A 125 -7.57 8.35 10.63
N PHE A 126 -7.21 9.20 11.60
CA PHE A 126 -8.05 9.43 12.76
C PHE A 126 -9.25 10.33 12.41
N LYS A 127 -10.46 9.86 12.75
CA LYS A 127 -11.68 10.66 12.79
C LYS A 127 -12.41 10.41 14.10
N SER A 128 -12.56 11.45 14.93
CA SER A 128 -13.12 11.35 16.28
C SER A 128 -14.50 10.70 16.32
N MET A 129 -15.36 11.03 15.34
CA MET A 129 -16.71 10.49 15.23
C MET A 129 -16.73 8.98 14.96
N HIS A 130 -15.69 8.44 14.32
CA HIS A 130 -15.61 7.02 13.95
C HIS A 130 -14.78 6.19 14.92
N TYR A 131 -13.97 6.81 15.79
CA TYR A 131 -12.98 6.09 16.60
C TYR A 131 -13.55 4.99 17.51
N ARG A 132 -14.79 5.16 17.99
CA ARG A 132 -15.47 4.17 18.85
C ARG A 132 -16.44 3.26 18.09
N GLN A 133 -16.51 3.40 16.77
CA GLN A 133 -17.37 2.60 15.93
C GLN A 133 -16.70 1.25 15.63
N GLY A 134 -17.51 0.20 15.53
CA GLY A 134 -17.06 -1.06 14.95
C GLY A 134 -17.07 -0.99 13.42
N HIS A 135 -16.71 -2.09 12.79
CA HIS A 135 -16.86 -2.27 11.35
C HIS A 135 -18.12 -3.09 11.08
N TRP A 136 -19.03 -2.53 10.28
CA TRP A 136 -20.30 -3.14 9.88
C TRP A 136 -20.56 -2.99 8.38
N GLU A 137 -19.63 -2.38 7.66
CA GLU A 137 -19.66 -2.21 6.23
C GLU A 137 -19.58 -3.58 5.54
N HIS A 138 -20.44 -3.80 4.54
CA HIS A 138 -20.41 -5.00 3.72
C HIS A 138 -20.57 -4.62 2.23
N PRO A 139 -20.03 -5.41 1.30
CA PRO A 139 -20.29 -5.21 -0.12
C PRO A 139 -21.80 -5.38 -0.47
N PRO A 140 -22.33 -4.65 -1.48
CA PRO A 140 -21.71 -3.47 -2.07
C PRO A 140 -21.63 -2.34 -1.03
N TYR A 141 -20.49 -1.66 -1.00
CA TYR A 141 -20.31 -0.51 -0.10
C TYR A 141 -21.15 0.65 -0.63
N ASP A 142 -22.11 1.11 0.17
CA ASP A 142 -23.03 2.23 -0.12
C ASP A 142 -22.37 3.60 0.12
#